data_AF-A0A975LCV5-F1
#
_entry.id   AF-A0A975LCV5-F1
#
_cell.length_a   1.000
_cell.length_b   1.000
_cell.length_c   1.000
_cell.angle_alpha   90.00
_cell.angle_beta   90.00
_cell.angle_gamma   90.00
#
_symmetry.space_group_name_H-M   'P 1'
#
loop_
_entity.id
_entity.type
_entity.pdbx_description
1 polymer ?
#
loop_
_entity_poly.entity_id
_entity_poly.type
_entity_poly.pdbx_seq_one_letter_code
_entity_poly.pdbx_strand_id
1 'polypeptide(L)'
;MPSPKFRLTCCLCGKLIPLNKDVQVLDAEWLRRFPHARGTFSCFTCVSRNFWLCKKPGGGYVEGHIPAVDEVTGELKPDADSINHLLTPGTHKGAVQAHPWSGLVQGAEEYLRHRAQRLAPGSPEGQRLHAMLAEWDARDSLPNDR
;
A
#
# COMPACT_ATOMS: atom_id res chain seq x y z
N MET A 1 -11.28 19.44 -15.28
CA MET A 1 -10.80 19.70 -13.91
C MET A 1 -9.44 19.05 -13.71
N PRO A 2 -8.44 19.77 -13.16
CA PRO A 2 -7.13 19.19 -12.83
C PRO A 2 -7.28 18.14 -11.71
N SER A 3 -6.37 17.18 -11.68
CA SER A 3 -6.32 16.15 -10.63
C SER A 3 -5.84 16.78 -9.31
N PRO A 4 -6.54 16.52 -8.18
CA PRO A 4 -6.11 16.99 -6.86
C PRO A 4 -4.69 16.57 -6.53
N LYS A 5 -3.98 17.44 -5.81
CA LYS A 5 -2.63 17.18 -5.33
C LYS A 5 -2.71 16.48 -3.98
N PHE A 6 -1.82 15.52 -3.76
CA PHE A 6 -1.63 14.89 -2.46
C PHE A 6 -0.14 14.65 -2.21
N ARG A 7 0.17 14.20 -1.00
CA ARG A 7 1.51 13.79 -0.58
C ARG A 7 1.38 12.48 0.18
N LEU A 8 2.29 11.56 -0.08
CA LEU A 8 2.37 10.30 0.65
C LEU A 8 3.44 10.38 1.72
N THR A 9 3.18 9.68 2.82
CA THR A 9 4.08 9.60 3.97
C THR A 9 4.53 8.16 4.11
N CYS A 10 5.83 7.94 4.28
CA CYS A 10 6.38 6.62 4.50
C CYS A 10 5.75 6.01 5.76
N CYS A 11 5.08 4.86 5.61
CA CYS A 11 4.38 4.17 6.69
C CYS A 11 5.33 3.67 7.79
N LEU A 12 6.64 3.56 7.50
CA LEU A 12 7.65 3.10 8.46
C LEU A 12 8.30 4.24 9.26
N CYS A 13 8.57 5.39 8.65
CA CYS A 13 9.28 6.49 9.34
C CYS A 13 8.50 7.81 9.47
N GLY A 14 7.28 7.89 8.93
CA GLY A 14 6.45 9.09 9.02
C GLY A 14 6.94 10.28 8.20
N LYS A 15 8.00 10.13 7.38
CA LYS A 15 8.52 11.21 6.52
C LYS A 15 7.81 11.23 5.18
N LEU A 16 7.67 12.42 4.59
CA LEU A 16 7.14 12.57 3.23
C LEU A 16 8.00 11.81 2.22
N ILE A 17 7.34 11.09 1.32
CA ILE A 17 7.99 10.47 0.15
C ILE A 17 8.13 11.56 -0.92
N PRO A 18 9.33 11.86 -1.43
CA PRO A 18 9.50 12.86 -2.47
C PRO A 18 8.70 12.50 -3.73
N LEU A 19 8.10 13.51 -4.40
CA LEU A 19 7.29 13.30 -5.60
C LEU A 19 8.08 12.77 -6.80
N ASN A 20 9.39 13.01 -6.83
CA ASN A 20 10.31 12.56 -7.88
C ASN A 20 10.94 11.19 -7.58
N LYS A 21 10.37 10.45 -6.63
CA LYS A 21 10.82 9.12 -6.24
C LYS A 21 9.65 8.14 -6.28
N ASP A 22 9.97 6.90 -6.58
CA ASP A 22 9.00 5.82 -6.54
C ASP A 22 8.58 5.52 -5.11
N VAL A 23 7.31 5.15 -4.98
CA VAL A 23 6.71 4.62 -3.77
C VAL A 23 6.97 3.12 -3.75
N GLN A 24 7.55 2.63 -2.66
CA GLN A 24 7.64 1.20 -2.41
C GLN A 24 6.34 0.77 -1.74
N VAL A 25 5.69 -0.26 -2.27
CA VAL A 25 4.47 -0.81 -1.68
C VAL A 25 4.84 -2.07 -0.91
N LEU A 26 4.54 -2.07 0.38
CA LEU A 26 4.85 -3.15 1.30
C LEU A 26 3.74 -4.23 1.28
N ASP A 27 4.12 -5.49 1.22
CA ASP A 27 3.19 -6.61 1.31
C ASP A 27 2.83 -6.99 2.76
N ALA A 28 2.11 -8.10 2.92
CA ALA A 28 1.68 -8.60 4.22
C ALA A 28 2.85 -9.04 5.14
N GLU A 29 3.98 -9.54 4.61
CA GLU A 29 5.13 -9.93 5.43
C GLU A 29 5.82 -8.70 6.01
N TRP A 30 5.91 -7.61 5.25
CA TRP A 30 6.34 -6.31 5.78
C TRP A 30 5.40 -5.83 6.89
N LEU A 31 4.08 -5.85 6.67
CA LEU A 31 3.12 -5.40 7.68
C LEU A 31 3.16 -6.25 8.96
N ARG A 32 3.38 -7.56 8.83
CA ARG A 32 3.58 -8.46 9.97
C ARG A 32 4.79 -8.08 10.82
N ARG A 33 5.90 -7.70 10.17
CA ARG A 33 7.14 -7.29 10.85
C ARG A 33 7.09 -5.87 11.39
N PHE A 34 6.29 -5.00 10.78
CA PHE A 34 6.12 -3.61 11.17
C PHE A 34 4.65 -3.32 11.50
N PRO A 35 4.12 -3.85 12.62
CA PRO A 35 2.69 -3.75 12.96
C PRO A 35 2.21 -2.31 13.21
N HIS A 36 3.13 -1.37 13.43
CA HIS A 36 2.84 0.05 13.58
C HIS A 36 2.73 0.81 12.24
N ALA A 37 2.99 0.15 11.10
CA ALA A 37 2.91 0.78 9.79
C ALA A 37 1.47 1.23 9.48
N ARG A 38 1.33 2.48 9.03
CA ARG A 38 0.02 3.05 8.62
C ARG A 38 -0.13 2.99 7.10
N GLY A 39 -0.89 2.00 6.63
CA GLY A 39 -0.97 1.66 5.21
C GLY A 39 0.32 1.00 4.71
N THR A 40 0.49 0.94 3.39
CA THR A 40 1.55 0.14 2.74
C THR A 40 2.61 0.95 2.01
N PHE A 41 2.50 2.28 1.92
CA PHE A 41 3.45 3.09 1.15
C PHE A 41 4.68 3.45 1.96
N SER A 42 5.86 3.10 1.44
CA SER A 42 7.15 3.29 2.08
C SER A 42 8.14 4.02 1.17
N CYS A 43 9.11 4.71 1.79
CA CYS A 43 10.25 5.26 1.07
C CYS A 43 11.33 4.18 0.88
N PHE A 44 12.07 4.26 -0.23
CA PHE A 44 13.15 3.32 -0.51
C PHE A 44 14.20 3.26 0.62
N THR A 45 14.50 4.38 1.27
CA THR A 45 15.46 4.41 2.39
C THR A 45 15.05 3.50 3.55
N CYS A 46 13.76 3.44 3.90
CA CYS A 46 13.31 2.55 4.96
C CYS A 46 13.35 1.09 4.53
N VAL A 47 12.99 0.80 3.28
CA VAL A 47 13.10 -0.55 2.71
C VAL A 47 14.56 -1.03 2.76
N SER A 48 15.51 -0.23 2.26
CA SER A 48 16.93 -0.63 2.23
C SER A 48 17.56 -0.80 3.62
N ARG A 49 17.15 0.01 4.60
CA ARG A 49 17.70 -0.05 5.96
C ARG A 49 17.17 -1.21 6.78
N ASN A 50 15.96 -1.69 6.46
CA ASN A 50 15.33 -2.80 7.14
C ASN A 50 15.42 -4.03 6.26
N PHE A 51 16.63 -4.47 5.93
CA PHE A 51 16.82 -5.69 5.15
C PHE A 51 16.73 -6.94 6.05
N TRP A 52 16.10 -8.00 5.56
CA TRP A 52 16.13 -9.32 6.19
C TRP A 52 16.03 -10.44 5.18
N LEU A 53 16.44 -11.64 5.59
CA LEU A 53 16.23 -12.88 4.84
C LEU A 53 14.95 -13.58 5.32
N CYS A 54 14.28 -14.24 4.38
CA CYS A 54 13.07 -15.03 4.66
C CYS A 54 13.39 -16.42 5.23
N LYS A 55 14.63 -16.89 5.04
CA LYS A 55 15.07 -18.24 5.42
C LYS A 55 16.07 -18.23 6.56
N LYS A 56 16.04 -19.28 7.38
CA LYS A 56 17.00 -19.50 8.47
C LYS A 56 18.32 -20.06 7.90
N PRO A 57 19.45 -19.88 8.60
CA PRO A 57 20.65 -20.65 8.33
C PRO A 57 20.35 -22.16 8.40
N GLY A 58 20.73 -22.94 7.39
CA GLY A 58 20.42 -24.37 7.30
C GLY A 58 19.12 -24.70 6.56
N GLY A 59 18.38 -23.70 6.08
CA GLY A 59 17.18 -23.88 5.26
C GLY A 59 15.87 -23.68 6.03
N GLY A 60 14.75 -23.75 5.30
CA GLY A 60 13.41 -23.46 5.83
C GLY A 60 13.14 -21.97 6.05
N TYR A 61 11.86 -21.59 6.02
CA TYR A 61 11.44 -20.21 6.29
C TYR A 61 11.50 -19.87 7.78
N VAL A 62 11.64 -18.57 8.08
CA VAL A 62 11.47 -18.09 9.45
C VAL A 62 10.05 -18.35 9.94
N GLU A 63 9.87 -18.38 11.26
CA GLU A 63 8.55 -18.62 11.85
C GLU A 63 7.56 -17.49 11.50
N GLY A 64 6.34 -17.88 11.15
CA GLY A 64 5.27 -16.95 10.77
C GLY A 64 5.49 -16.27 9.42
N HIS A 65 6.43 -16.75 8.60
CA HIS A 65 6.69 -16.23 7.26
C HIS A 65 5.42 -16.25 6.39
N ILE A 66 5.09 -15.10 5.82
CA ILE A 66 4.01 -14.97 4.83
C ILE A 66 4.66 -15.03 3.44
N PRO A 67 4.30 -16.00 2.57
CA PRO A 67 4.85 -16.09 1.23
C PRO A 67 4.57 -14.85 0.39
N ALA A 68 5.54 -14.44 -0.42
CA ALA A 68 5.34 -13.35 -1.36
C ALA A 68 4.45 -13.82 -2.53
N VAL A 69 3.57 -12.93 -3.00
CA VAL A 69 2.65 -13.20 -4.11
C VAL A 69 2.83 -12.20 -5.25
N ASP A 70 2.55 -12.64 -6.47
CA ASP A 70 2.35 -11.75 -7.62
C ASP A 70 0.96 -11.12 -7.54
N GLU A 71 0.86 -9.79 -7.66
CA GLU A 71 -0.41 -9.07 -7.48
C GLU A 71 -1.36 -9.19 -8.66
N VAL A 72 -0.83 -9.54 -9.84
CA VAL A 72 -1.61 -9.68 -11.06
C VAL A 72 -2.18 -11.09 -11.15
N THR A 73 -1.37 -12.11 -10.85
CA THR A 73 -1.79 -13.52 -10.98
C THR A 73 -2.27 -14.13 -9.67
N GLY A 74 -1.85 -13.59 -8.52
CA GLY A 74 -2.09 -14.17 -7.19
C GLY A 74 -1.19 -15.38 -6.87
N GLU A 75 -0.26 -15.72 -7.76
CA GLU A 75 0.61 -16.89 -7.59
C GLU A 75 1.77 -16.60 -6.62
N LEU A 76 2.27 -17.67 -5.98
CA LEU A 76 3.45 -17.58 -5.13
C LEU A 76 4.68 -17.22 -5.98
N LYS A 77 5.48 -16.28 -5.49
CA LYS A 77 6.74 -15.89 -6.14
C LYS A 77 7.95 -16.30 -5.28
N PRO A 78 9.14 -16.43 -5.89
CA PRO A 78 10.35 -16.68 -5.13
C PRO A 78 10.61 -15.61 -4.07
N ASP A 79 10.83 -16.05 -2.83
CA ASP A 79 11.00 -15.23 -1.63
C ASP A 79 12.31 -15.59 -0.89
N ALA A 80 13.36 -14.84 -1.19
CA ALA A 80 14.65 -14.97 -0.52
C ALA A 80 14.79 -13.94 0.60
N ASP A 81 14.29 -12.72 0.38
CA ASP A 81 14.54 -11.58 1.26
C ASP A 81 13.40 -10.54 1.25
N SER A 82 13.58 -9.52 2.08
CA SER A 82 12.68 -8.37 2.23
C SER A 82 12.33 -7.64 0.94
N ILE A 83 13.20 -7.66 -0.08
CA ILE A 83 12.97 -6.99 -1.37
C ILE A 83 11.98 -7.81 -2.21
N ASN A 84 12.03 -9.14 -2.12
CA ASN A 84 10.98 -9.97 -2.70
C ASN A 84 9.61 -9.68 -2.08
N HIS A 85 9.53 -9.12 -0.88
CA HIS A 85 8.26 -8.72 -0.25
C HIS A 85 7.77 -7.31 -0.64
N LEU A 86 8.40 -6.69 -1.65
CA LEU A 86 7.87 -5.49 -2.27
C LEU A 86 6.86 -5.87 -3.34
N LEU A 87 5.74 -5.15 -3.30
CA LEU A 87 4.75 -5.07 -4.36
C LEU A 87 5.25 -4.12 -5.46
N THR A 88 4.55 -4.03 -6.59
CA THR A 88 5.09 -3.31 -7.76
C THR A 88 5.34 -1.84 -7.42
N PRO A 89 6.61 -1.35 -7.46
CA PRO A 89 6.89 0.05 -7.19
C PRO A 89 6.27 0.95 -8.27
N GLY A 90 5.93 2.18 -7.89
CA GLY A 90 5.36 3.09 -8.87
C GLY A 90 5.32 4.54 -8.45
N THR A 91 4.80 5.35 -9.37
CA THR A 91 4.52 6.76 -9.09
C THR A 91 3.52 6.88 -7.93
N HIS A 92 3.50 8.03 -7.25
CA HIS A 92 2.53 8.29 -6.17
C HIS A 92 1.08 8.04 -6.59
N LYS A 93 0.71 8.46 -7.80
CA LYS A 93 -0.63 8.23 -8.37
C LYS A 93 -0.88 6.76 -8.67
N GLY A 94 0.08 6.08 -9.31
CA GLY A 94 -0.03 4.66 -9.61
C GLY A 94 -0.18 3.82 -8.34
N ALA A 95 0.62 4.10 -7.31
CA ALA A 95 0.54 3.40 -6.03
C ALA A 95 -0.81 3.62 -5.33
N VAL A 96 -1.33 4.85 -5.29
CA VAL A 96 -2.66 5.14 -4.73
C VAL A 96 -3.78 4.49 -5.53
N GLN A 97 -3.66 4.40 -6.85
CA GLN A 97 -4.66 3.73 -7.68
C GLN A 97 -4.67 2.21 -7.45
N ALA A 98 -3.49 1.60 -7.34
CA ALA A 98 -3.35 0.16 -7.07
C ALA A 98 -3.74 -0.21 -5.63
N HIS A 99 -3.46 0.66 -4.66
CA HIS A 99 -3.72 0.45 -3.23
C HIS A 99 -4.54 1.60 -2.63
N PRO A 100 -5.82 1.73 -3.03
CA PRO A 100 -6.63 2.90 -2.70
C PRO A 100 -6.90 3.03 -1.19
N TRP A 101 -6.97 1.92 -0.45
CA TRP A 101 -7.12 1.96 1.01
C TRP A 101 -5.91 2.59 1.71
N SER A 102 -4.70 2.20 1.33
CA SER A 102 -3.47 2.83 1.81
C SER A 102 -3.42 4.31 1.43
N GLY A 103 -3.96 4.66 0.25
CA GLY A 103 -4.18 6.05 -0.16
C GLY A 103 -5.07 6.83 0.81
N LEU A 104 -6.23 6.30 1.16
CA LEU A 104 -7.16 6.93 2.12
C LEU A 104 -6.50 7.14 3.47
N VAL A 105 -5.89 6.10 4.04
CA VAL A 105 -5.19 6.15 5.33
C VAL A 105 -4.08 7.21 5.35
N GLN A 106 -3.48 7.52 4.19
CA GLN A 106 -2.42 8.52 4.04
C GLN A 106 -2.89 9.86 3.46
N GLY A 107 -4.20 10.12 3.41
CA GLY A 107 -4.76 11.42 3.05
C GLY A 107 -4.91 11.69 1.55
N ALA A 108 -4.97 10.66 0.70
CA ALA A 108 -5.22 10.78 -0.74
C ALA A 108 -6.72 10.75 -1.11
N GLU A 109 -7.60 11.00 -0.15
CA GLU A 109 -9.06 10.88 -0.30
C GLU A 109 -9.62 11.74 -1.44
N GLU A 110 -9.29 13.03 -1.49
CA GLU A 110 -9.79 13.95 -2.53
C GLU A 110 -9.41 13.45 -3.94
N TYR A 111 -8.19 12.92 -4.08
CA TYR A 111 -7.72 12.33 -5.34
C TYR A 111 -8.50 11.06 -5.71
N LEU A 112 -8.77 10.18 -4.74
CA LEU A 112 -9.53 8.95 -4.96
C LEU A 112 -11.00 9.24 -5.31
N ARG A 113 -11.62 10.24 -4.66
CA ARG A 113 -12.97 10.71 -5.03
C ARG A 113 -12.99 11.30 -6.45
N HIS A 114 -12.01 12.13 -6.79
CA HIS A 114 -11.85 12.64 -8.16
C HIS A 114 -11.68 11.50 -9.17
N ARG A 115 -10.92 10.45 -8.83
CA ARG A 115 -10.74 9.28 -9.70
C ARG A 115 -12.06 8.51 -9.87
N ALA A 116 -12.81 8.30 -8.80
CA ALA A 116 -14.10 7.61 -8.83
C ALA A 116 -15.10 8.30 -9.78
N GLN A 117 -15.21 9.63 -9.72
CA GLN A 117 -16.07 10.42 -10.63
C GLN A 117 -15.73 10.26 -12.12
N ARG A 118 -14.49 9.83 -12.44
CA ARG A 118 -14.01 9.66 -13.82
C ARG A 118 -14.05 8.21 -14.29
N LEU A 119 -14.27 7.27 -13.39
CA LEU A 119 -14.46 5.87 -13.74
C LEU A 119 -15.91 5.66 -14.14
N ALA A 120 -16.14 4.80 -15.14
CA ALA A 120 -17.49 4.39 -15.48
C ALA A 120 -18.09 3.65 -14.26
N PRO A 121 -19.28 4.05 -13.74
CA PRO A 121 -19.85 3.41 -12.55
C PRO A 121 -20.07 1.90 -12.69
N GLY A 122 -20.29 1.41 -13.92
CA GLY A 122 -20.43 -0.02 -14.22
C GLY A 122 -19.13 -0.79 -14.43
N SER A 123 -17.97 -0.12 -14.40
CA SER A 123 -16.69 -0.80 -14.54
C SER A 123 -16.29 -1.51 -13.23
N PRO A 124 -15.64 -2.68 -13.27
CA PRO A 124 -15.17 -3.36 -12.06
C PRO A 124 -14.24 -2.47 -11.19
N GLU A 125 -13.39 -1.65 -11.82
CA GLU A 125 -12.54 -0.67 -11.11
C GLU A 125 -13.39 0.41 -10.40
N GLY A 126 -14.38 0.98 -11.11
CA GLY A 126 -15.29 1.97 -10.55
C GLY A 126 -16.10 1.43 -9.39
N GLN A 127 -16.72 0.26 -9.53
CA GLN A 127 -17.50 -0.39 -8.48
C GLN A 127 -16.66 -0.64 -7.22
N ARG A 128 -15.45 -1.19 -7.37
CA ARG A 128 -14.54 -1.41 -6.24
C ARG A 128 -14.16 -0.12 -5.55
N LEU A 129 -13.81 0.93 -6.31
CA LEU A 129 -13.41 2.21 -5.74
C LEU A 129 -14.56 2.90 -5.02
N HIS A 130 -15.77 2.87 -5.60
CA HIS A 130 -16.98 3.42 -4.96
C HIS A 130 -17.37 2.67 -3.69
N ALA A 131 -17.33 1.33 -3.71
CA ALA A 131 -17.62 0.53 -2.53
C ALA A 131 -16.63 0.83 -1.39
N MET A 132 -15.34 0.93 -1.70
CA MET A 132 -14.31 1.25 -0.72
C MET A 132 -14.47 2.67 -0.15
N LEU A 133 -14.83 3.66 -0.98
CA LEU A 133 -15.12 5.01 -0.49
C LEU A 133 -16.36 5.04 0.41
N ALA A 134 -17.40 4.27 0.09
CA ALA A 134 -18.57 4.14 0.95
C ALA A 134 -18.22 3.51 2.31
N GLU A 135 -17.36 2.50 2.33
CA GLU A 135 -16.85 1.90 3.58
C GLU A 135 -16.05 2.92 4.41
N TRP A 136 -15.18 3.69 3.76
CA TRP A 136 -14.43 4.76 4.41
C TRP A 136 -15.36 5.80 5.06
N ASP A 137 -16.37 6.26 4.33
CA ASP A 137 -17.34 7.26 4.81
C ASP A 137 -18.16 6.75 6.00
N ALA A 138 -18.46 5.45 6.03
CA ALA A 138 -19.15 4.83 7.14
C ALA A 138 -18.31 4.80 8.44
N ARG A 139 -16.97 4.73 8.35
CA ARG A 139 -16.08 4.72 9.52
C ARG A 139 -16.03 6.06 10.24
N ASP A 140 -16.02 7.16 9.50
CA ASP A 140 -16.04 8.51 10.07
C ASP A 140 -17.43 8.93 10.58
N SER A 141 -18.47 8.22 10.13
CA SER A 141 -19.86 8.43 10.58
C SER A 141 -20.21 7.72 11.89
N LEU A 142 -19.31 6.89 12.43
CA LEU A 142 -19.48 6.30 13.76
C LEU A 142 -19.19 7.36 14.83
N PRO A 143 -20.05 7.54 15.85
CA PRO A 143 -19.79 8.48 16.95
C PRO A 143 -18.44 8.15 17.59
N ASN A 144 -17.49 9.08 17.50
CA ASN A 144 -16.16 8.92 18.07
C ASN A 144 -16.23 9.04 19.60
N ASP A 145 -16.07 7.93 20.32
CA ASP A 145 -15.27 7.92 21.54
C ASP A 145 -13.79 8.02 21.09
N ARG A 146 -13.32 9.25 20.79
CA ARG A 146 -11.89 9.57 20.56
C ARG A 146 -11.38 10.49 21.65
#